data_AF-A0A2E6ZV53-F1
#
_entry.id   AF-A0A2E6ZV53-F1
#
_cell.length_a   1.000
_cell.length_b   1.000
_cell.length_c   1.000
_cell.angle_alpha   90.00
_cell.angle_beta   90.00
_cell.angle_gamma   90.00
#
_symmetry.space_group_name_H-M   'P 1'
#
loop_
_entity.id
_entity.type
_entity.pdbx_description
1 polymer ?
#
loop_
_entity_poly.entity_id
_entity_poly.type
_entity_poly.pdbx_seq_one_letter_code
_entity_poly.pdbx_strand_id
1 'polypeptide(L)'
;MHGRVVGDPVGYYDITKYGGTDTVAVYLLTAEQVDDEWDEQMVRQRQWTSPEVAARLLDGRGVSLVFNQAVALLSRGIKPSEQEKTT
;
A
#
# COMPACT_ATOMS: atom_id res chain seq x y z
N MET A 1 5.15 -2.69 13.04
CA MET A 1 3.74 -2.26 12.86
C MET A 1 2.89 -3.50 12.99
N HIS A 2 1.85 -3.44 13.81
CA HIS A 2 0.89 -4.51 13.95
C HIS A 2 -0.46 -4.07 13.38
N GLY A 3 -1.18 -5.02 12.82
CA GLY A 3 -2.44 -4.74 12.16
C GLY A 3 -2.98 -5.96 11.44
N ARG A 4 -4.08 -5.73 10.73
CA ARG A 4 -4.80 -6.78 10.00
C ARG A 4 -4.92 -6.41 8.53
N VAL A 5 -4.54 -7.35 7.66
CA VAL A 5 -4.72 -7.22 6.21
C VAL A 5 -6.22 -7.25 5.89
N VAL A 6 -6.66 -6.38 4.99
CA VAL A 6 -8.07 -6.24 4.60
C VAL A 6 -8.29 -6.75 3.19
N GLY A 7 -8.94 -7.91 3.08
CA GLY A 7 -9.37 -8.49 1.80
C GLY A 7 -8.20 -8.85 0.89
N ASP A 8 -8.48 -8.79 -0.41
CA ASP A 8 -7.55 -9.15 -1.48
C ASP A 8 -6.58 -8.01 -1.81
N PRO A 9 -5.51 -8.28 -2.60
CA PRO A 9 -4.61 -7.25 -3.08
C PRO A 9 -5.40 -6.13 -3.77
N VAL A 10 -5.02 -4.89 -3.49
CA VAL A 10 -5.51 -3.73 -4.24
C VAL A 10 -4.96 -3.76 -5.68
N GLY A 11 -3.75 -4.28 -5.85
CA GLY A 11 -3.12 -4.40 -7.14
C GLY A 11 -1.67 -4.84 -7.03
N TYR A 12 -1.02 -4.82 -8.19
CA TYR A 12 0.35 -5.30 -8.35
C TYR A 12 1.17 -4.28 -9.13
N TYR A 13 2.47 -4.22 -8.86
CA TYR A 13 3.41 -3.47 -9.68
C TYR A 13 4.77 -4.16 -9.68
N ASP A 14 5.53 -3.98 -10.75
CA ASP A 14 6.86 -4.58 -10.87
C ASP A 14 7.95 -3.64 -10.38
N ILE A 15 8.99 -4.22 -9.78
CA ILE A 15 10.25 -3.55 -9.46
C ILE A 15 11.41 -4.32 -10.09
N THR A 16 12.47 -3.60 -10.45
CA THR A 16 13.73 -4.22 -10.84
C THR A 16 14.71 -4.12 -9.68
N LYS A 17 15.20 -5.27 -9.20
CA LYS A 17 16.21 -5.35 -8.14
C LYS A 17 17.26 -6.38 -8.51
N TYR A 18 18.54 -6.01 -8.37
CA TYR A 18 19.69 -6.89 -8.66
C TYR A 18 19.65 -7.58 -10.03
N GLY A 19 19.14 -6.90 -11.06
CA GLY A 19 19.03 -7.43 -12.42
C GLY A 19 17.84 -8.38 -12.66
N GLY A 20 17.02 -8.65 -11.64
CA GLY A 20 15.76 -9.37 -11.75
C GLY A 20 14.55 -8.45 -11.65
N THR A 21 13.40 -8.91 -12.15
CA THR A 21 12.11 -8.26 -11.98
C THR A 21 11.28 -9.03 -10.96
N ASP A 22 10.83 -8.34 -9.92
CA ASP A 22 9.94 -8.86 -8.90
C ASP A 22 8.56 -8.20 -9.04
N THR A 23 7.49 -8.99 -9.00
CA THR A 23 6.12 -8.47 -8.91
C THR A 23 5.72 -8.30 -7.45
N VAL A 24 5.32 -7.08 -7.08
CA VAL A 24 4.92 -6.70 -5.74
C VAL A 24 3.39 -6.63 -5.66
N ALA A 25 2.80 -7.41 -4.76
CA ALA A 25 1.39 -7.30 -4.40
C ALA A 25 1.19 -6.28 -3.28
N VAL A 26 0.23 -5.37 -3.43
CA VAL A 26 -0.07 -4.33 -2.43
C VAL A 26 -1.43 -4.62 -1.79
N TYR A 27 -1.45 -4.63 -0.47
CA TYR A 27 -2.65 -4.88 0.32
C TYR A 27 -3.00 -3.66 1.18
N LEU A 28 -4.28 -3.51 1.52
CA LEU A 28 -4.69 -2.61 2.60
C LEU A 28 -4.42 -3.28 3.95
N LEU A 29 -3.86 -2.51 4.89
CA LEU A 29 -3.59 -2.94 6.25
C LEU A 29 -4.28 -1.97 7.22
N THR A 30 -5.17 -2.46 8.06
CA THR A 30 -5.66 -1.69 9.22
C THR A 30 -4.56 -1.67 10.28
N ALA A 31 -4.01 -0.49 10.55
CA ALA A 31 -3.02 -0.27 11.58
C ALA A 31 -3.67 -0.36 12.97
N GLU A 32 -3.16 -1.23 13.84
CA GLU A 32 -3.62 -1.35 15.23
C GLU A 32 -2.56 -0.82 16.20
N GLN A 33 -1.28 -1.02 15.89
CA GLN A 33 -0.16 -0.51 16.67
C GLN A 33 1.03 -0.15 15.78
N VAL A 34 1.77 0.87 16.19
CA VAL A 34 3.05 1.27 15.58
C VAL A 34 4.13 1.16 16.64
N ASP A 35 5.15 0.36 16.37
CA ASP A 35 6.25 0.12 17.30
C ASP A 35 7.22 1.30 17.27
N ASP A 36 7.73 1.72 18.43
CA ASP A 36 8.71 2.80 18.53
C ASP A 36 10.03 2.45 17.85
N GLU A 37 10.43 1.18 17.92
CA GLU A 37 11.59 0.62 17.24
C GLU A 37 11.17 -0.40 16.17
N TRP A 38 11.86 -0.39 15.03
CA TRP A 38 11.59 -1.35 13.94
C TRP A 38 12.85 -1.67 13.14
N ASP A 39 12.82 -2.79 12.43
CA ASP A 39 13.91 -3.20 11.55
C ASP A 39 14.18 -2.14 10.48
N GLU A 40 15.46 -1.90 10.19
CA GLU A 40 15.91 -0.89 9.22
C GLU A 40 15.61 0.58 9.61
N GLN A 41 15.14 0.87 10.84
CA GLN A 41 14.87 2.25 11.29
C GLN A 41 16.06 3.21 11.16
N MET A 42 17.28 2.67 11.22
CA MET A 42 18.52 3.46 11.06
C MET A 42 18.81 3.86 9.61
N VAL A 43 18.17 3.22 8.63
CA VAL A 43 18.40 3.45 7.19
C VAL A 43 17.14 3.84 6.41
N ARG A 44 15.96 3.80 7.05
CA ARG A 44 14.69 4.19 6.45
C ARG A 44 13.92 5.16 7.32
N GLN A 45 13.17 6.03 6.67
CA GLN A 45 12.23 6.95 7.31
C GLN A 45 10.80 6.53 7.02
N ARG A 46 9.92 6.72 8.01
CA ARG A 46 8.47 6.53 7.89
C ARG A 46 7.75 7.75 8.45
N GLN A 47 6.59 8.06 7.89
CA GLN A 47 5.72 9.12 8.40
C GLN A 47 4.26 8.76 8.16
N TRP A 48 3.41 9.18 9.09
CA TRP A 48 1.98 9.26 8.84
C TRP A 48 1.69 10.53 8.04
N THR A 49 0.88 10.42 7.01
CA THR A 49 0.57 11.55 6.16
C THR A 49 -0.81 11.40 5.53
N SER A 50 -1.35 12.50 5.00
CA SER A 50 -2.64 12.47 4.31
C SER A 50 -2.50 11.80 2.94
N PRO A 51 -3.59 11.24 2.37
CA PRO A 51 -3.55 10.61 1.05
C PRO A 51 -2.98 11.52 -0.04
N GLU A 52 -3.28 12.82 0.01
CA GLU A 52 -2.84 13.79 -0.99
C GLU A 52 -1.32 14.01 -0.95
N VAL A 53 -0.74 14.05 0.25
CA VAL A 53 0.71 14.20 0.43
C VAL A 53 1.42 12.91 0.03
N ALA A 54 0.89 11.74 0.42
CA ALA A 54 1.42 10.45 0.00
C ALA A 54 1.42 10.29 -1.52
N ALA A 55 0.33 10.66 -2.21
CA ALA A 55 0.25 10.59 -3.67
C ALA A 55 1.37 11.41 -4.34
N ARG A 56 1.68 12.60 -3.83
CA ARG A 56 2.79 13.44 -4.33
C ARG A 56 4.15 12.81 -4.10
N LEU A 57 4.37 12.19 -2.93
CA LEU A 57 5.63 11.52 -2.60
C LEU A 57 5.87 10.26 -3.45
N LEU A 58 4.78 9.61 -3.86
CA LEU A 58 4.80 8.39 -4.66
C LEU A 58 4.77 8.66 -6.17
N ASP A 59 4.66 9.91 -6.61
CA ASP A 59 4.59 10.24 -8.03
C ASP A 59 5.82 9.71 -8.79
N GLY A 60 5.58 9.17 -9.98
CA GLY A 60 6.59 8.49 -10.80
C GLY A 60 7.11 7.14 -10.24
N ARG A 61 6.64 6.68 -9.08
CA ARG A 61 6.97 5.34 -8.54
C ARG A 61 5.98 4.31 -9.07
N GLY A 62 6.43 3.06 -9.26
CA GLY A 62 5.56 1.96 -9.73
C GLY A 62 4.30 1.73 -8.86
N VAL A 63 4.40 1.98 -7.56
CA VAL A 63 3.28 1.83 -6.61
C VAL A 63 2.20 2.92 -6.74
N SER A 64 2.48 4.04 -7.42
CA SER A 64 1.57 5.21 -7.46
C SER A 64 0.15 4.87 -7.95
N LEU A 65 0.05 4.05 -9.00
CA LEU A 65 -1.24 3.63 -9.55
C LEU A 65 -2.05 2.81 -8.53
N VAL A 66 -1.41 1.83 -7.90
CA VAL A 66 -2.05 0.96 -6.91
C VAL A 66 -2.44 1.74 -5.65
N PHE A 67 -1.61 2.70 -5.24
CA PHE A 67 -1.92 3.60 -4.13
C PHE A 67 -3.18 4.45 -4.42
N ASN A 68 -3.27 5.07 -5.60
CA ASN A 68 -4.42 5.89 -5.98
C ASN A 68 -5.71 5.05 -6.08
N GLN A 69 -5.62 3.81 -6.54
CA GLN A 69 -6.73 2.85 -6.50
C GLN A 69 -7.18 2.58 -5.06
N ALA A 70 -6.24 2.35 -4.14
CA ALA A 70 -6.53 2.11 -2.73
C ALA A 70 -7.28 3.29 -2.10
N VAL A 71 -6.83 4.53 -2.36
CA VAL A 71 -7.49 5.75 -1.88
C VAL A 71 -8.91 5.85 -2.42
N ALA A 72 -9.13 5.60 -3.71
CA ALA A 72 -10.46 5.65 -4.31
C ALA A 72 -11.43 4.62 -3.71
N LEU A 73 -10.95 3.42 -3.37
CA LEU A 73 -11.76 2.40 -2.69
C LEU A 73 -12.17 2.85 -1.28
N LEU A 74 -11.22 3.36 -0.51
CA LEU A 74 -11.46 3.87 0.84
C LEU A 74 -12.45 5.04 0.85
N SER A 75 -12.33 5.98 -0.11
CA SER A 75 -13.26 7.12 -0.24
C SER A 75 -14.69 6.70 -0.57
N ARG A 76 -14.90 5.51 -1.15
CA ARG A 76 -16.21 4.95 -1.48
C ARG A 76 -16.79 4.07 -0.36
N GLY A 77 -16.02 3.81 0.71
CA GLY A 77 -16.38 2.88 1.76
C GLY A 77 -16.36 1.40 1.34
N ILE A 78 -15.78 1.09 0.17
CA ILE A 78 -15.73 -0.27 -0.38
C ILE A 78 -14.53 -0.98 0.21
N LYS A 79 -14.75 -2.18 0.77
CA LYS A 79 -13.65 -3.05 1.21
C LYS A 79 -13.15 -3.89 0.02
N PRO A 80 -11.84 -4.15 -0.11
CA PRO A 80 -11.28 -4.95 -1.22
C PRO A 80 -11.97 -6.30 -1.46
N SER A 81 -12.52 -6.91 -0.40
CA SER A 81 -13.27 -8.18 -0.46
C SER A 81 -14.65 -8.12 -1.15
N GLU A 82 -15.12 -6.95 -1.58
CA GLU A 82 -16.44 -6.79 -2.24
C GLU A 82 -16.35 -6.75 -3.78
N GLN A 83 -15.16 -6.95 -4.37
CA GLN A 83 -14.97 -6.82 -5.81
C GLN A 83 -15.36 -8.05 -6.65
N GLU A 84 -15.70 -9.20 -6.06
CA GLU A 84 -16.07 -10.41 -6.81
C GLU A 84 -17.52 -10.87 -6.55
N LYS A 85 -18.52 -10.12 -7.06
CA LYS A 85 -19.87 -10.67 -7.35
C LYS A 85 -20.53 -9.95 -8.52
N THR A 86 -19.91 -9.93 -9.70
CA THR A 86 -20.65 -9.65 -10.93
C THR A 86 -20.03 -10.42 -12.10
N THR A 87 -20.44 -11.68 -12.24
CA THR A 87 -20.46 -12.40 -13.52
C THR A 87 -21.64 -13.34 -13.49
#